data_AF-A0A537ADN7-F1
#
_entry.id   AF-A0A537ADN7-F1
#
_cell.length_a   1.000
_cell.length_b   1.000
_cell.length_c   1.000
_cell.angle_alpha   90.00
_cell.angle_beta   90.00
_cell.angle_gamma   90.00
#
_symmetry.space_group_name_H-M   'P 1'
#
loop_
_entity.id
_entity.type
_entity.pdbx_description
1 polymer ?
#
loop_
_entity_poly.entity_id
_entity_poly.type
_entity_poly.pdbx_seq_one_letter_code
_entity_poly.pdbx_strand_id
1 'polypeptide(L)'
;MELPLAFVGWFFTLTSACAIVLGAALIVMLATAGDLQRRYLSYSIWNDLVLAAIWVLGLAGGIGVIRLQPWGRYLLELFCWALIVLLPLSAATRLYALRQPHAGTPPVNWLGAIGGITLILIPVLAICAATIVTLRSPEAMKAFS
;
A
#
# COMPACT_ATOMS: atom_id res chain seq x y z
N MET A 1 8.43 12.40 17.28
CA MET A 1 7.39 11.61 17.97
C MET A 1 7.61 10.17 17.57
N GLU A 2 8.05 9.33 18.51
CA GLU A 2 8.28 7.91 18.25
C GLU A 2 6.97 7.14 18.49
N LEU A 3 6.64 6.22 17.58
CA LEU A 3 5.48 5.35 17.75
C LEU A 3 5.87 4.10 18.54
N PRO A 4 4.97 3.55 19.36
CA PRO A 4 5.23 2.26 19.99
C PRO A 4 5.49 1.18 18.94
N LEU A 5 6.58 0.41 19.06
CA LEU A 5 6.91 -0.65 18.10
C LEU A 5 5.79 -1.69 17.96
N ALA A 6 5.10 -2.00 19.06
CA ALA A 6 3.93 -2.87 19.05
C ALA A 6 2.79 -2.31 18.18
N PHE A 7 2.51 -1.01 18.26
CA PHE A 7 1.52 -0.35 17.42
C PHE A 7 1.90 -0.44 15.95
N VAL A 8 3.16 -0.11 15.62
CA VAL A 8 3.70 -0.20 14.26
C VAL A 8 3.53 -1.61 13.70
N GLY A 9 4.02 -2.62 14.43
CA GLY A 9 3.94 -4.02 14.00
C GLY A 9 2.51 -4.48 13.73
N TRP A 10 1.58 -4.21 14.67
CA TRP A 10 0.18 -4.59 14.51
C TRP A 10 -0.52 -3.83 13.38
N PHE A 11 -0.30 -2.52 13.27
CA PHE A 11 -0.89 -1.69 12.23
C PHE A 11 -0.53 -2.23 10.84
N PHE A 12 0.75 -2.47 10.57
CA PHE A 12 1.19 -2.96 9.27
C PHE A 12 0.81 -4.41 9.00
N THR A 13 0.76 -5.25 10.02
CA THR A 13 0.29 -6.64 9.89
C THR A 13 -1.18 -6.66 9.47
N LEU A 14 -2.04 -5.94 10.19
CA LEU A 14 -3.49 -5.93 9.94
C LEU A 14 -3.85 -5.27 8.61
N THR A 15 -3.23 -4.13 8.30
CA THR A 15 -3.47 -3.43 7.03
C THR A 15 -3.01 -4.28 5.84
N SER A 16 -1.85 -4.93 5.94
CA SER A 16 -1.37 -5.80 4.87
C SER A 16 -2.21 -7.05 4.70
N ALA A 17 -2.61 -7.70 5.80
CA ALA A 17 -3.51 -8.85 5.76
C ALA A 17 -4.86 -8.47 5.10
N CYS A 18 -5.42 -7.33 5.48
CA CYS A 18 -6.66 -6.81 4.89
C CYS A 18 -6.49 -6.54 3.39
N ALA A 19 -5.40 -5.90 2.97
CA ALA A 19 -5.13 -5.61 1.56
C ALA A 19 -4.99 -6.89 0.72
N ILE A 20 -4.33 -7.93 1.25
CA ILE A 20 -4.21 -9.23 0.56
C ILE A 20 -5.58 -9.90 0.42
N VAL A 21 -6.37 -9.93 1.49
CA VAL A 21 -7.71 -10.54 1.47
C VAL A 21 -8.63 -9.80 0.49
N LEU A 22 -8.65 -8.47 0.53
CA LEU A 22 -9.43 -7.66 -0.40
C LEU A 22 -8.96 -7.83 -1.84
N GLY A 23 -7.65 -7.86 -2.08
CA GLY A 23 -7.08 -8.11 -3.40
C GLY A 23 -7.49 -9.48 -3.97
N ALA A 24 -7.38 -10.53 -3.16
CA ALA A 24 -7.81 -11.87 -3.53
C ALA A 24 -9.33 -11.93 -3.81
N ALA A 25 -10.15 -11.31 -2.96
CA ALA A 25 -11.59 -11.25 -3.15
C ALA A 25 -11.98 -10.55 -4.45
N LEU A 26 -11.32 -9.43 -4.80
CA LEU A 26 -11.56 -8.73 -6.07
C LEU A 26 -11.21 -9.60 -7.29
N ILE A 27 -10.09 -10.32 -7.24
CA ILE A 27 -9.70 -11.24 -8.32
C ILE A 27 -10.75 -12.35 -8.49
N VAL A 28 -11.22 -12.95 -7.39
CA VAL A 28 -12.27 -13.98 -7.42
C VAL A 28 -13.58 -13.42 -7.99
N MET A 29 -14.02 -12.25 -7.56
CA MET A 29 -15.23 -11.62 -8.08
C MET A 29 -15.14 -11.36 -9.59
N LEU A 30 -14.01 -10.84 -10.06
CA LEU A 30 -13.76 -10.63 -11.49
C LEU A 30 -13.69 -11.94 -12.27
N ALA A 31 -13.19 -13.02 -11.65
CA ALA A 31 -13.17 -14.35 -12.26
C ALA A 31 -14.60 -14.86 -12.48
N THR A 32 -15.44 -14.74 -11.45
CA THR A 32 -16.83 -15.19 -11.52
C THR A 32 -17.69 -14.36 -12.46
N ALA A 33 -17.33 -13.09 -12.68
CA ALA A 33 -18.01 -12.20 -13.63
C ALA A 33 -17.57 -12.39 -15.10
N GLY A 34 -16.56 -13.22 -15.37
CA GLY A 34 -16.03 -13.44 -16.72
C GLY A 34 -15.18 -12.27 -17.28
N ASP A 35 -14.86 -11.27 -16.46
CA ASP A 35 -14.19 -10.02 -16.89
C ASP A 35 -12.66 -10.06 -16.73
N LEU A 36 -12.10 -11.13 -16.13
CA LEU A 36 -10.65 -11.30 -15.99
C LEU A 36 -9.91 -11.26 -17.33
N GLN A 37 -10.47 -11.91 -18.35
CA GLN A 37 -9.80 -12.03 -19.65
C GLN A 37 -9.71 -10.66 -20.35
N ARG A 38 -10.73 -9.81 -20.19
CA ARG A 38 -10.76 -8.44 -20.73
C ARG A 38 -9.78 -7.53 -19.99
N ARG A 39 -9.69 -7.69 -18.66
CA ARG A 39 -8.75 -6.94 -17.82
C ARG A 39 -7.28 -7.32 -18.11
N TYR A 40 -6.96 -8.62 -18.21
CA TYR A 40 -5.60 -9.08 -18.51
C TYR A 40 -5.13 -8.78 -19.95
N LEU A 41 -6.05 -8.57 -20.89
CA LEU A 41 -5.71 -8.07 -22.22
C LEU A 41 -5.27 -6.59 -22.19
N SER A 42 -5.75 -5.81 -21.21
CA SER A 42 -5.41 -4.39 -21.03
C SER A 42 -4.30 -4.12 -19.99
N TYR A 43 -4.08 -5.03 -19.04
CA TYR A 43 -3.19 -4.85 -17.89
C TYR A 43 -2.41 -6.13 -17.58
N SER A 44 -1.10 -5.99 -17.30
CA SER A 44 -0.20 -7.14 -17.12
C SER A 44 -0.39 -7.82 -15.76
N ILE A 45 -0.55 -9.16 -15.76
CA ILE A 45 -0.58 -10.01 -14.56
C ILE A 45 0.63 -9.80 -13.64
N TRP A 46 1.75 -9.37 -14.21
CA TRP A 46 2.97 -9.04 -13.48
C TRP A 46 2.77 -7.88 -12.50
N ASN A 47 1.95 -6.88 -12.84
CA ASN A 47 1.70 -5.77 -11.94
C ASN A 47 0.92 -6.22 -10.70
N ASP A 48 -0.08 -7.10 -10.87
CA ASP A 48 -0.86 -7.63 -9.76
C ASP A 48 0.01 -8.53 -8.85
N LEU A 49 0.89 -9.34 -9.46
CA LEU A 49 1.82 -10.20 -8.72
C LEU A 49 2.85 -9.39 -7.93
N VAL A 50 3.43 -8.34 -8.54
CA VAL A 50 4.35 -7.43 -7.85
C VAL A 50 3.64 -6.71 -6.71
N LEU A 51 2.42 -6.21 -6.94
CA LEU A 51 1.64 -5.56 -5.89
C LEU A 51 1.34 -6.52 -4.73
N ALA A 52 0.95 -7.77 -5.03
CA ALA A 52 0.75 -8.79 -4.02
C ALA A 52 2.04 -9.08 -3.23
N ALA A 53 3.18 -9.20 -3.92
CA ALA A 53 4.48 -9.40 -3.26
C ALA A 53 4.84 -8.25 -2.31
N ILE A 54 4.55 -7.00 -2.69
CA ILE A 54 4.76 -5.83 -1.83
C ILE A 54 3.91 -5.92 -0.56
N TRP A 55 2.64 -6.29 -0.68
CA TRP A 55 1.77 -6.46 0.50
C TRP A 55 2.20 -7.64 1.39
N VAL A 56 2.67 -8.74 0.80
CA VAL A 56 3.28 -9.85 1.57
C VAL A 56 4.53 -9.38 2.32
N LEU A 57 5.33 -8.50 1.70
CA LEU A 57 6.50 -7.91 2.34
C LEU A 57 6.12 -7.02 3.54
N GLY A 58 5.06 -6.23 3.41
CA GLY A 58 4.48 -5.45 4.51
C GLY A 58 3.99 -6.32 5.66
N LEU A 59 3.31 -7.43 5.34
CA LEU A 59 2.84 -8.42 6.32
C LEU A 59 4.02 -9.06 7.06
N ALA A 60 5.03 -9.54 6.32
CA ALA A 60 6.22 -10.14 6.90
C ALA A 60 6.98 -9.12 7.78
N GLY A 61 7.16 -7.89 7.30
CA GLY A 61 7.78 -6.80 8.07
C GLY A 61 7.04 -6.50 9.36
N GLY A 62 5.70 -6.42 9.32
CA GLY A 62 4.86 -6.23 10.51
C GLY A 62 5.04 -7.35 11.54
N ILE A 63 4.98 -8.62 11.11
CA ILE A 63 5.19 -9.79 11.96
C ILE A 63 6.61 -9.79 12.55
N GLY A 64 7.62 -9.47 11.73
CA GLY A 64 9.00 -9.37 12.15
C GLY A 64 9.19 -8.29 13.24
N VAL A 65 8.53 -7.14 13.12
CA VAL A 65 8.55 -6.08 14.14
C VAL A 65 7.86 -6.53 15.43
N ILE A 66 6.72 -7.21 15.36
CA ILE A 66 6.03 -7.77 16.55
C ILE A 66 6.94 -8.75 17.29
N ARG A 67 7.70 -9.56 16.55
CA ARG A 67 8.63 -10.56 17.09
C ARG A 67 10.02 -10.00 17.42
N LEU A 68 10.21 -8.68 17.29
CA LEU A 68 11.49 -8.00 17.51
C LEU A 68 12.65 -8.62 16.72
N GLN A 69 12.37 -9.09 15.51
CA GLN A 69 13.36 -9.70 14.64
C GLN A 69 14.09 -8.63 13.80
N PRO A 70 15.42 -8.75 13.61
CA PRO A 70 16.21 -7.75 12.90
C PRO A 70 15.80 -7.60 11.43
N TRP A 71 15.40 -8.70 10.78
CA TRP A 71 14.90 -8.67 9.40
C TRP A 71 13.56 -7.94 9.27
N GLY A 72 12.74 -7.90 10.33
CA GLY A 72 11.44 -7.23 10.34
C GLY A 72 11.56 -5.74 10.11
N ARG A 73 12.57 -5.12 10.71
CA ARG A 73 12.92 -3.71 10.51
C ARG A 73 13.17 -3.41 9.04
N TYR A 74 14.06 -4.16 8.39
CA TYR A 74 14.47 -3.91 7.01
C TYR A 74 13.32 -4.12 6.02
N LEU A 75 12.52 -5.18 6.21
CA LEU A 75 11.35 -5.41 5.37
C LEU A 75 10.32 -4.30 5.54
N LEU A 76 10.01 -3.90 6.77
CA LEU A 76 9.01 -2.87 7.00
C LEU A 76 9.44 -1.50 6.45
N GLU A 77 10.73 -1.18 6.55
CA GLU A 77 11.31 0.01 5.95
C GLU A 77 11.21 -0.01 4.42
N LEU A 78 11.56 -1.14 3.78
CA LEU A 78 11.43 -1.30 2.33
C LEU A 78 9.97 -1.17 1.88
N PHE A 79 9.03 -1.76 2.63
CA PHE A 79 7.60 -1.63 2.37
C PHE A 79 7.13 -0.18 2.45
N CYS A 80 7.53 0.56 3.49
CA CYS A 80 7.20 1.97 3.63
C CYS A 80 7.73 2.82 2.48
N TRP A 81 8.99 2.59 2.05
CA TRP A 81 9.55 3.25 0.87
C TRP A 81 8.79 2.92 -0.42
N ALA A 82 8.42 1.65 -0.61
CA ALA A 82 7.62 1.24 -1.75
C ALA A 82 6.26 1.98 -1.76
N LEU A 83 5.56 2.07 -0.63
CA LEU A 83 4.30 2.81 -0.54
C LEU A 83 4.48 4.31 -0.81
N ILE A 84 5.55 4.92 -0.29
CA ILE A 84 5.85 6.33 -0.51
C ILE A 84 6.02 6.65 -2.00
N VAL A 85 6.57 5.74 -2.80
CA VAL A 85 6.76 5.93 -4.24
C VAL A 85 5.52 5.52 -5.04
N LEU A 86 4.94 4.36 -4.71
CA LEU A 86 3.87 3.77 -5.51
C LEU A 86 2.53 4.46 -5.32
N LEU A 87 2.22 4.99 -4.12
CA LEU A 87 0.94 5.66 -3.90
C LEU A 87 0.82 6.97 -4.68
N PRO A 88 1.82 7.88 -4.69
CA PRO A 88 1.79 9.06 -5.56
C PRO A 88 1.73 8.71 -7.05
N LEU A 89 2.50 7.71 -7.51
CA LEU A 89 2.44 7.25 -8.90
C LEU A 89 1.07 6.69 -9.27
N SER A 90 0.46 5.91 -8.37
CA SER A 90 -0.90 5.38 -8.54
C SER A 90 -1.95 6.49 -8.54
N ALA A 91 -1.79 7.50 -7.70
CA ALA A 91 -2.66 8.68 -7.69
C ALA A 91 -2.53 9.49 -8.99
N ALA A 92 -1.30 9.73 -9.44
CA ALA A 92 -1.01 10.47 -10.67
C ALA A 92 -1.55 9.76 -11.91
N THR A 93 -1.37 8.45 -12.03
CA THR A 93 -1.92 7.65 -13.13
C THR A 93 -3.45 7.66 -13.15
N ARG A 94 -4.11 7.58 -11.98
CA ARG A 94 -5.57 7.71 -11.88
C ARG A 94 -6.07 9.11 -12.27
N LEU A 95 -5.39 10.16 -11.82
CA LEU A 95 -5.71 11.54 -12.23
C LEU A 95 -5.51 11.76 -13.72
N TYR A 96 -4.46 11.17 -14.30
CA TYR A 96 -4.19 11.22 -15.73
C TYR A 96 -5.29 10.51 -16.53
N ALA A 97 -5.73 9.33 -16.09
CA ALA A 97 -6.83 8.61 -16.72
C ALA A 97 -8.16 9.40 -16.66
N LEU A 98 -8.45 10.07 -15.53
CA LEU A 98 -9.61 10.96 -15.42
C LEU A 98 -9.54 12.16 -16.37
N ARG A 99 -8.34 12.58 -16.76
CA ARG A 99 -8.12 13.71 -17.68
C ARG A 99 -8.35 13.36 -19.15
N GLN A 100 -8.46 12.08 -19.51
CA GLN A 100 -8.74 11.63 -20.88
C GLN A 100 -10.24 11.38 -21.07
N PRO A 101 -11.01 12.37 -21.57
CA PRO A 101 -12.45 12.21 -21.71
C PRO A 101 -12.79 11.11 -22.72
N HIS A 102 -13.61 10.15 -22.30
CA HIS A 102 -14.26 9.21 -23.21
C HIS A 102 -15.62 9.79 -23.63
N ALA A 103 -16.07 9.52 -24.85
CA ALA A 103 -17.37 9.99 -25.32
C ALA A 103 -18.48 9.46 -24.39
N GLY A 104 -19.25 10.37 -23.77
CA GLY A 104 -20.37 10.03 -22.87
C GLY A 104 -20.06 9.99 -21.37
N THR A 105 -18.83 10.29 -20.92
CA THR A 105 -18.54 10.36 -19.47
C THR A 105 -19.05 11.65 -18.81
N PRO A 106 -19.65 11.58 -17.60
CA PRO A 106 -20.10 12.75 -16.86
C PRO A 106 -18.91 13.67 -16.49
N PRO A 107 -19.15 14.98 -16.25
CA PRO A 107 -18.09 15.93 -15.93
C PRO A 107 -17.31 15.51 -14.67
N VAL A 108 -15.99 15.57 -14.75
CA VAL A 108 -15.11 15.17 -13.65
C VAL A 108 -15.22 16.16 -12.49
N ASN A 109 -15.63 15.68 -11.32
CA ASN A 109 -15.56 16.45 -10.08
C ASN A 109 -14.12 16.48 -9.55
N TRP A 110 -13.33 17.45 -10.01
CA TRP A 110 -11.93 17.63 -9.64
C TRP A 110 -11.73 17.82 -8.14
N LEU A 111 -12.64 18.53 -7.46
CA LEU A 111 -12.56 18.74 -6.01
C LEU A 111 -12.70 17.42 -5.26
N GLY A 112 -13.68 16.59 -5.67
CA GLY A 112 -13.88 15.25 -5.12
C GLY A 112 -12.73 14.29 -5.42
N ALA A 113 -12.20 14.32 -6.65
CA ALA A 113 -11.10 13.45 -7.07
C ALA A 113 -9.79 13.78 -6.32
N ILE A 114 -9.43 15.05 -6.24
CA ILE A 114 -8.23 15.50 -5.50
C ILE A 114 -8.43 15.27 -4.01
N GLY A 115 -9.59 15.65 -3.46
CA GLY A 115 -9.92 15.45 -2.05
C GLY A 115 -9.86 13.98 -1.63
N GLY A 116 -10.40 13.07 -2.45
CA GLY A 116 -10.34 11.63 -2.17
C GLY A 116 -8.92 11.08 -2.20
N ILE A 117 -8.09 11.53 -3.15
CA ILE A 117 -6.68 11.12 -3.23
C ILE A 117 -5.90 11.63 -2.02
N THR A 118 -6.03 12.92 -1.68
CA THR A 118 -5.25 13.53 -0.59
C THR A 118 -5.65 12.96 0.77
N LEU A 119 -6.94 12.68 0.99
CA LEU A 119 -7.45 12.09 2.23
C LEU A 119 -6.83 10.71 2.54
N ILE A 120 -6.51 9.93 1.51
CA ILE A 120 -5.86 8.62 1.68
C ILE A 120 -4.34 8.75 1.65
N LEU A 121 -3.81 9.55 0.71
CA LEU A 121 -2.39 9.65 0.47
C LEU A 121 -1.65 10.25 1.67
N ILE A 122 -2.13 11.37 2.21
CA ILE A 122 -1.42 12.11 3.27
C ILE A 122 -1.25 11.27 4.55
N PRO A 123 -2.31 10.65 5.11
CA PRO A 123 -2.15 9.84 6.32
C PRO A 123 -1.20 8.66 6.13
N VAL A 124 -1.27 7.98 4.99
CA VAL A 124 -0.41 6.82 4.72
C VAL A 124 1.05 7.24 4.61
N LEU A 125 1.34 8.34 3.91
CA LEU A 125 2.70 8.88 3.81
C LEU A 125 3.23 9.33 5.19
N ALA A 126 2.38 9.97 5.99
CA ALA A 126 2.74 10.42 7.34
C ALA A 126 3.09 9.23 8.25
N ILE A 127 2.28 8.17 8.23
CA ILE A 127 2.54 6.95 9.02
C ILE A 127 3.81 6.24 8.54
N CYS A 128 4.03 6.13 7.22
CA CYS A 128 5.25 5.53 6.68
C CYS A 128 6.50 6.32 7.09
N ALA A 129 6.46 7.66 6.99
CA ALA A 129 7.57 8.52 7.41
C ALA A 129 7.86 8.38 8.91
N ALA A 130 6.82 8.44 9.75
CA ALA A 130 6.96 8.29 11.20
C ALA A 130 7.48 6.89 11.59
N THR A 131 7.08 5.86 10.85
CA THR A 131 7.57 4.49 11.03
C THR A 131 9.05 4.37 10.69
N ILE A 132 9.50 4.93 9.57
CA ILE A 132 10.92 4.92 9.17
C ILE A 132 11.77 5.63 10.24
N VAL A 133 11.31 6.78 10.73
CA VAL A 133 11.99 7.52 11.81
C VAL A 133 12.07 6.66 13.08
N THR A 134 10.97 6.02 13.47
CA THR A 134 10.91 5.14 14.65
C THR A 134 11.85 3.94 14.50
N LEU A 135 11.83 3.25 13.35
CA LEU A 135 12.68 2.08 13.10
C LEU A 135 14.17 2.41 13.06
N ARG A 136 14.53 3.65 12.74
CA ARG A 136 15.91 4.13 12.71
C ARG A 136 16.37 4.74 14.04
N SER A 137 15.50 4.80 15.06
CA SER A 137 15.88 5.40 16.33
C SER A 137 16.83 4.49 17.14
N PRO A 138 17.72 5.05 17.97
CA PRO A 138 18.65 4.26 18.78
C PRO A 138 17.94 3.26 19.71
N GLU A 139 16.75 3.61 20.18
CA GLU A 139 15.94 2.78 21.07
C GLU A 139 15.39 1.55 20.34
N ALA A 140 14.82 1.76 19.14
CA ALA A 140 14.35 0.66 18.30
C ALA A 140 15.51 -0.26 17.89
N MET A 141 16.68 0.29 17.55
CA MET A 141 17.84 -0.52 17.15
C MET A 141 18.33 -1.43 18.28
N LYS A 142 18.23 -1.01 19.54
CA LYS A 142 18.51 -1.86 20.71
C LYS A 142 17.44 -2.92 20.95
N ALA A 143 16.19 -2.66 20.57
CA ALA A 143 15.12 -3.64 20.72
C ALA A 143 15.21 -4.78 19.69
N PHE A 144 15.92 -4.57 18.57
CA PHE A 144 16.13 -5.56 17.51
C PHE A 144 17.49 -6.29 17.56
N SER A 145 18.34 -5.98 18.55
CA SER A 145 19.69 -6.55 18.72
C SER A 145 19.69 -7.86 19.50
#